data_AF-A0A653WZA2-F1
#
_entry.id   AF-A0A653WZA2-F1
#
_cell.length_a   1.000
_cell.length_b   1.000
_cell.length_c   1.000
_cell.angle_alpha   90.00
_cell.angle_beta   90.00
_cell.angle_gamma   90.00
#
_symmetry.space_group_name_H-M   'P 1'
#
loop_
_entity.id
_entity.type
_entity.pdbx_description
1 polymer ?
#
loop_
_entity_poly.entity_id
_entity_poly.type
_entity_poly.pdbx_seq_one_letter_code
_entity_poly.pdbx_strand_id
1 'polypeptide(L)'
;MFNGQPLAVFQPFIDTATGRIAGVEALARLRSADGQLHSAGPLFSDPKTPPTALRRLDREVREQALRRFHEAPHDWFLSLNISPRWISRLRPEQALPSLKQLQHSGIDPARIVFEITELGGASSRLPGVVERYREAGARIAIDDFGAGYSQLDRVLALQPDILKLDMRLFQQAARGGPSSEIVKALAQMAEKTGCWIIAEGVETEAELDFALECGARYVQGYLFAKPEETFFSSSAFFKRFAQLRDHYVQQKLAERARLMTLRQQLGELMNGFKTWIENGSQPDQLPQPHIYPWLLRIYQCDRHGTQLTANLEWREHAWHSDARYVGHNWSWRPYFYQLLAEGWEERRLILSSTYRDATTNQYCLTAGQFIDNGKRLLLIDIDAAGF
;
A
#
# COMPACT_ATOMS: atom_id res chain seq x y z
N MET A 1 -16.58 32.30 19.37
CA MET A 1 -17.51 31.56 18.50
C MET A 1 -16.85 31.46 17.14
N PHE A 2 -16.97 30.33 16.45
CA PHE A 2 -16.44 30.22 15.08
C PHE A 2 -17.29 31.09 14.15
N ASN A 3 -16.66 31.74 13.17
CA ASN A 3 -17.41 32.49 12.14
C ASN A 3 -17.96 31.49 11.12
N GLY A 4 -19.28 31.46 10.97
CA GLY A 4 -19.98 30.61 10.01
C GLY A 4 -20.81 29.48 10.64
N GLN A 5 -21.76 28.97 9.87
CA GLN A 5 -22.66 27.89 10.28
C GLN A 5 -21.99 26.51 10.06
N PRO A 6 -21.90 25.65 11.09
CA PRO A 6 -21.43 24.28 10.93
C PRO A 6 -22.28 23.45 9.98
N LEU A 7 -21.63 22.71 9.10
CA LEU A 7 -22.27 21.86 8.10
C LEU A 7 -21.51 20.55 7.91
N ALA A 8 -22.24 19.44 7.78
CA ALA A 8 -21.70 18.18 7.28
C ALA A 8 -21.76 18.14 5.76
N VAL A 9 -20.62 17.83 5.12
CA VAL A 9 -20.52 17.47 3.69
C VAL A 9 -19.97 16.07 3.57
N PHE A 10 -20.10 15.46 2.40
CA PHE A 10 -19.87 14.04 2.20
C PHE A 10 -18.96 13.80 1.00
N GLN A 11 -17.93 12.97 1.20
CA GLN A 11 -17.06 12.54 0.11
C GLN A 11 -17.21 11.03 -0.12
N PRO A 12 -17.45 10.58 -1.36
CA PRO A 12 -17.73 9.18 -1.62
C PRO A 12 -16.48 8.30 -1.59
N PHE A 13 -16.61 7.11 -1.00
CA PHE A 13 -15.69 6.00 -1.15
C PHE A 13 -16.13 5.13 -2.33
N ILE A 14 -15.24 4.95 -3.30
CA ILE A 14 -15.49 4.09 -4.47
C ILE A 14 -14.94 2.70 -4.18
N ASP A 15 -15.79 1.68 -4.28
CA ASP A 15 -15.39 0.28 -4.19
C ASP A 15 -14.65 -0.14 -5.45
N THR A 16 -13.43 -0.63 -5.30
CA THR A 16 -12.53 -0.92 -6.43
C THR A 16 -12.96 -2.15 -7.23
N ALA A 17 -13.71 -3.08 -6.61
CA ALA A 17 -14.23 -4.26 -7.30
C ALA A 17 -15.42 -3.89 -8.19
N THR A 18 -16.32 -3.04 -7.69
CA THR A 18 -17.57 -2.72 -8.38
C THR A 18 -17.54 -1.41 -9.18
N GLY A 19 -16.64 -0.49 -8.87
CA GLY A 19 -16.61 0.88 -9.39
C GLY A 19 -17.77 1.76 -8.90
N ARG A 20 -18.53 1.30 -7.89
CA ARG A 20 -19.69 1.99 -7.32
C ARG A 20 -19.33 2.65 -6.00
N ILE A 21 -20.14 3.63 -5.59
CA ILE A 21 -20.02 4.21 -4.26
C ILE A 21 -20.45 3.16 -3.24
N ALA A 22 -19.58 2.86 -2.27
CA ALA A 22 -19.86 1.95 -1.15
C ALA A 22 -20.18 2.67 0.15
N GLY A 23 -19.92 3.97 0.21
CA GLY A 23 -20.15 4.76 1.41
C GLY A 23 -19.64 6.18 1.25
N VAL A 24 -19.74 6.94 2.33
CA VAL A 24 -19.27 8.33 2.37
C VAL A 24 -18.55 8.63 3.67
N GLU A 25 -17.57 9.52 3.61
CA GLU A 25 -17.00 10.16 4.79
C GLU A 25 -17.76 11.44 5.09
N ALA A 26 -18.12 11.67 6.36
CA ALA A 26 -18.65 12.95 6.79
C ALA A 26 -17.52 13.91 7.19
N LEU A 27 -17.46 15.05 6.50
CA LEU A 27 -16.46 16.09 6.70
C LEU A 27 -17.11 17.38 7.20
N ALA A 28 -16.46 18.01 8.18
CA ALA A 28 -16.93 19.26 8.74
C ALA A 28 -16.57 20.47 7.84
N ARG A 29 -17.56 21.32 7.56
CA ARG A 29 -17.41 22.62 6.89
C ARG A 29 -18.03 23.73 7.73
N LEU A 30 -17.56 24.95 7.50
CA LEU A 30 -18.19 26.18 7.98
C LEU A 30 -18.70 26.97 6.78
N ARG A 31 -19.99 27.27 6.78
CA ARG A 31 -20.61 28.17 5.80
C ARG A 31 -20.49 29.61 6.27
N SER A 32 -19.76 30.44 5.55
CA SER A 32 -19.64 31.88 5.81
C SER A 32 -20.92 32.63 5.38
N ALA A 33 -21.03 33.91 5.76
CA ALA A 33 -22.22 34.72 5.50
C ALA A 33 -22.50 34.96 4.00
N ASP A 34 -21.46 34.93 3.17
CA ASP A 34 -21.51 34.98 1.71
C ASP A 34 -21.77 33.60 1.06
N GLY A 35 -22.00 32.56 1.86
CA GLY A 35 -22.38 31.22 1.42
C GLY A 35 -21.23 30.27 1.09
N GLN A 36 -19.97 30.73 1.13
CA GLN A 36 -18.79 29.91 0.86
C GLN A 36 -18.57 28.84 1.93
N LEU A 37 -18.04 27.68 1.51
CA LEU A 37 -17.74 26.56 2.41
C LEU A 37 -16.23 26.47 2.67
N HIS A 38 -15.86 26.55 3.94
CA HIS A 38 -14.47 26.41 4.39
C HIS A 38 -14.30 25.12 5.20
N SER A 39 -13.15 24.45 5.04
CA SER A 39 -12.80 23.30 5.88
C SER A 39 -12.76 23.69 7.36
N ALA A 40 -13.43 22.94 8.21
CA ALA A 40 -13.30 23.08 9.66
C ALA A 40 -12.05 22.36 10.20
N GLY A 41 -11.35 21.57 9.38
CA GLY A 41 -10.16 20.79 9.77
C GLY A 41 -9.09 21.60 10.52
N PRO A 42 -8.67 22.79 10.02
CA PRO A 42 -7.67 23.62 10.71
C PRO A 42 -8.01 23.96 12.16
N LEU A 43 -9.30 24.05 12.51
CA LEU A 43 -9.74 24.34 13.88
C LEU A 43 -9.42 23.21 14.86
N PHE A 44 -9.47 21.96 14.40
CA PHE A 44 -9.18 20.80 15.26
C PHE A 44 -7.68 20.66 15.60
N SER A 45 -6.83 21.28 14.78
CA SER A 45 -5.37 21.31 15.00
C SER A 45 -4.90 22.60 15.69
N ASP A 46 -5.71 23.65 15.73
CA ASP A 46 -5.35 24.93 16.36
C ASP A 46 -5.40 24.87 17.90
N PRO A 47 -4.27 25.02 18.62
CA PRO A 47 -4.25 24.99 20.08
C PRO A 47 -4.99 26.17 20.72
N LYS A 48 -5.23 27.27 19.99
CA LYS A 48 -5.98 28.43 20.49
C LYS A 48 -7.48 28.18 20.53
N THR A 49 -7.96 27.14 19.83
CA THR A 49 -9.38 26.85 19.79
C THR A 49 -9.84 26.16 21.09
N PRO A 50 -10.88 26.68 21.79
CA PRO A 50 -11.36 26.08 23.03
C PRO A 50 -11.85 24.63 22.83
N PRO A 51 -11.40 23.66 23.65
CA PRO A 51 -11.82 22.27 23.54
C PRO A 51 -13.33 22.05 23.69
N THR A 52 -14.02 22.91 24.44
CA THR A 52 -15.50 22.89 24.56
C THR A 52 -16.18 23.25 23.25
N ALA A 53 -15.65 24.23 22.52
CA ALA A 53 -16.18 24.65 21.23
C ALA A 53 -15.97 23.58 20.16
N LEU A 54 -14.79 22.95 20.10
CA LEU A 54 -14.51 21.83 19.18
C LEU A 54 -15.43 20.64 19.43
N ARG A 55 -15.67 20.28 20.70
CA ARG A 55 -16.61 19.19 21.03
C ARG A 55 -18.04 19.49 20.63
N ARG A 56 -18.48 20.75 20.73
CA ARG A 56 -19.81 21.16 20.28
C ARG A 56 -19.90 21.04 18.75
N LEU A 57 -18.91 21.57 18.04
CA LEU A 57 -18.82 21.49 16.58
C LEU A 57 -18.82 20.03 16.08
N ASP A 58 -17.96 19.19 16.65
CA ASP A 58 -17.87 17.76 16.35
C ASP A 58 -19.22 17.05 16.51
N ARG A 59 -19.90 17.25 17.65
CA ARG A 59 -21.19 16.62 17.92
C ARG A 59 -22.27 17.10 16.99
N GLU A 60 -22.31 18.40 16.71
CA GLU A 60 -23.29 19.02 15.83
C GLU A 60 -23.15 18.51 14.39
N VAL A 61 -21.91 18.46 13.86
CA VAL A 61 -21.64 17.91 12.53
C VAL A 61 -21.95 16.41 12.47
N ARG A 62 -21.58 15.63 13.50
CA ARG A 62 -21.92 14.19 13.54
C ARG A 62 -23.43 13.96 13.54
N GLU A 63 -24.19 14.75 14.28
CA GLU A 63 -25.65 14.65 14.31
C GLU A 63 -26.30 15.06 12.99
N GLN A 64 -25.75 16.07 12.29
CA GLN A 64 -26.17 16.38 10.92
C GLN A 64 -25.87 15.23 9.95
N ALA A 65 -24.67 14.64 10.06
CA ALA A 65 -24.26 13.52 9.22
C ALA A 65 -25.16 12.29 9.40
N LEU A 66 -25.42 11.88 10.65
CA LEU A 66 -26.32 10.76 10.96
C LEU A 66 -27.75 11.01 10.47
N ARG A 67 -28.26 12.24 10.62
CA ARG A 67 -29.59 12.59 10.09
C ARG A 67 -29.64 12.47 8.57
N ARG A 68 -28.67 13.09 7.87
CA ARG A 68 -28.61 13.05 6.40
C ARG A 68 -28.41 11.63 5.86
N PHE A 69 -27.67 10.79 6.56
CA PHE A 69 -27.39 9.41 6.12
C PHE A 69 -28.61 8.49 6.06
N HIS A 70 -29.75 8.89 6.64
CA HIS A 70 -31.03 8.18 6.41
C HIS A 70 -31.47 8.20 4.94
N GLU A 71 -31.02 9.20 4.18
CA GLU A 71 -31.30 9.32 2.75
C GLU A 71 -30.35 8.44 1.90
N ALA A 72 -29.31 7.87 2.50
CA ALA A 72 -28.32 7.07 1.79
C ALA A 72 -28.84 5.63 1.52
N PRO A 73 -28.44 5.02 0.39
CA PRO A 73 -28.71 3.61 0.11
C PRO A 73 -28.34 2.68 1.26
N HIS A 74 -29.13 1.63 1.49
CA HIS A 74 -28.98 0.73 2.65
C HIS A 74 -27.62 -0.01 2.68
N ASP A 75 -27.03 -0.26 1.51
CA ASP A 75 -25.74 -0.91 1.35
C ASP A 75 -24.55 0.04 1.57
N TRP A 76 -24.80 1.34 1.77
CA TRP A 76 -23.74 2.29 2.07
C TRP A 76 -23.31 2.23 3.53
N PHE A 77 -22.04 2.51 3.76
CA PHE A 77 -21.50 2.86 5.08
C PHE A 77 -21.25 4.37 5.23
N LEU A 78 -21.28 4.84 6.48
CA LEU A 78 -20.93 6.20 6.88
C LEU A 78 -19.66 6.14 7.72
N SER A 79 -18.64 6.88 7.30
CA SER A 79 -17.43 7.03 8.06
C SER A 79 -17.43 8.33 8.88
N LEU A 80 -17.08 8.20 10.16
CA LEU A 80 -17.12 9.27 11.15
C LEU A 80 -15.80 9.39 11.90
N ASN A 81 -15.17 10.55 11.77
CA ASN A 81 -13.97 10.91 12.52
C ASN A 81 -14.21 10.96 14.04
N ILE A 82 -13.31 10.34 14.80
CA ILE A 82 -13.27 10.31 16.25
C ILE A 82 -11.88 10.75 16.74
N SER A 83 -11.81 11.96 17.30
CA SER A 83 -10.56 12.43 17.92
C SER A 83 -10.26 11.71 19.24
N PRO A 84 -9.06 11.13 19.45
CA PRO A 84 -8.69 10.53 20.74
C PRO A 84 -8.65 11.52 21.92
N ARG A 85 -8.56 12.83 21.66
CA ARG A 85 -8.38 13.86 22.71
C ARG A 85 -9.48 13.90 23.77
N TRP A 86 -10.69 13.45 23.43
CA TRP A 86 -11.79 13.39 24.42
C TRP A 86 -11.82 12.09 25.20
N ILE A 87 -11.16 11.03 24.72
CA ILE A 87 -11.17 9.69 25.34
C ILE A 87 -10.49 9.72 26.71
N SER A 88 -9.38 10.46 26.85
CA SER A 88 -8.69 10.63 28.13
C SER A 88 -9.56 11.27 29.22
N ARG A 89 -10.63 11.98 28.84
CA ARG A 89 -11.57 12.65 29.74
C ARG A 89 -12.81 11.82 30.06
N LEU A 90 -12.96 10.64 29.47
CA LEU A 90 -14.07 9.75 29.78
C LEU A 90 -13.92 9.21 31.19
N ARG A 91 -15.01 9.25 31.97
CA ARG A 91 -15.09 8.47 33.20
C ARG A 91 -15.23 6.98 32.86
N PRO A 92 -14.70 6.07 33.70
CA PRO A 92 -14.99 4.64 33.58
C PRO A 92 -16.51 4.42 33.42
N GLU A 93 -16.90 3.46 32.58
CA GLU A 93 -18.30 3.08 32.30
C GLU A 93 -19.20 4.16 31.69
N GLN A 94 -18.71 5.39 31.49
CA GLN A 94 -19.49 6.42 30.84
C GLN A 94 -19.85 6.00 29.41
N ALA A 95 -21.13 6.04 29.08
CA ALA A 95 -21.63 5.81 27.73
C ALA A 95 -20.97 6.77 26.72
N LEU A 96 -20.46 6.20 25.61
CA LEU A 96 -19.75 6.96 24.58
C LEU A 96 -20.71 7.94 23.90
N PRO A 97 -20.40 9.25 23.82
CA PRO A 97 -21.29 10.24 23.20
C PRO A 97 -21.64 9.89 21.75
N SER A 98 -20.68 9.37 20.98
CA SER A 98 -20.85 8.90 19.60
C SER A 98 -21.85 7.73 19.51
N LEU A 99 -21.73 6.71 20.36
CA LEU A 99 -22.70 5.61 20.42
C LEU A 99 -24.08 6.09 20.86
N LYS A 100 -24.17 7.04 21.79
CA LYS A 100 -25.46 7.63 22.14
C LYS A 100 -26.09 8.30 20.93
N GLN A 101 -25.36 9.14 20.20
CA GLN A 101 -25.89 9.80 19.00
C GLN A 101 -26.36 8.78 17.95
N LEU A 102 -25.58 7.72 17.73
CA LEU A 102 -25.93 6.63 16.83
C LEU A 102 -27.20 5.88 17.27
N GLN A 103 -27.33 5.57 18.56
CA GLN A 103 -28.53 4.93 19.11
C GLN A 103 -29.78 5.80 18.90
N HIS A 104 -29.67 7.12 19.11
CA HIS A 104 -30.79 8.05 18.89
C HIS A 104 -31.13 8.21 17.41
N SER A 105 -30.16 8.02 16.51
CA SER A 105 -30.43 8.09 15.08
C SER A 105 -31.08 6.83 14.53
N GLY A 106 -31.03 5.69 15.23
CA GLY A 106 -31.64 4.42 14.75
C GLY A 106 -30.95 3.82 13.53
N ILE A 107 -29.73 4.26 13.20
CA ILE A 107 -28.94 3.68 12.12
C ILE A 107 -28.29 2.39 12.64
N ASP A 108 -28.34 1.33 11.83
CA ASP A 108 -27.62 0.09 12.10
C ASP A 108 -26.12 0.37 12.27
N PRO A 109 -25.53 0.07 13.45
CA PRO A 109 -24.09 0.27 13.69
C PRO A 109 -23.18 -0.44 12.68
N ALA A 110 -23.60 -1.54 12.05
CA ALA A 110 -22.81 -2.22 11.00
C ALA A 110 -22.52 -1.33 9.78
N ARG A 111 -23.35 -0.29 9.58
CA ARG A 111 -23.17 0.73 8.54
C ARG A 111 -22.24 1.87 8.97
N ILE A 112 -21.72 1.86 10.20
CA ILE A 112 -20.85 2.91 10.71
C ILE A 112 -19.40 2.43 10.76
N VAL A 113 -18.51 3.28 10.28
CA VAL A 113 -17.07 3.17 10.45
C VAL A 113 -16.62 4.33 11.34
N PHE A 114 -16.00 4.04 12.49
CA PHE A 114 -15.38 5.06 13.32
C PHE A 114 -13.90 5.16 12.99
N GLU A 115 -13.48 6.33 12.52
CA GLU A 115 -12.09 6.62 12.16
C GLU A 115 -11.35 7.20 13.36
N ILE A 116 -10.34 6.48 13.83
CA ILE A 116 -9.52 6.89 14.97
C ILE A 116 -8.32 7.67 14.44
N THR A 117 -8.32 8.98 14.64
CA THR A 117 -7.23 9.85 14.16
C THR A 117 -5.98 9.78 15.04
N GLU A 118 -4.83 10.21 14.53
CA GLU A 118 -3.58 10.25 15.32
C GLU A 118 -3.58 11.38 16.37
N LEU A 119 -4.34 12.46 16.10
CA LEU A 119 -4.40 13.68 16.90
C LEU A 119 -4.85 13.42 18.35
N GLY A 120 -3.90 13.22 19.26
CA GLY A 120 -4.17 13.09 20.70
C GLY A 120 -3.35 12.06 21.48
N GLY A 121 -2.45 11.32 20.82
CA GLY A 121 -1.55 10.35 21.47
C GLY A 121 -2.23 9.01 21.81
N ALA A 122 -1.42 8.04 22.25
CA ALA A 122 -1.90 6.74 22.70
C ALA A 122 -2.52 6.86 24.10
N SER A 123 -3.84 6.83 24.19
CA SER A 123 -4.51 6.67 25.49
C SER A 123 -4.60 5.19 25.82
N SER A 124 -4.22 4.79 27.04
CA SER A 124 -4.44 3.43 27.55
C SER A 124 -5.92 3.02 27.55
N ARG A 125 -6.85 3.97 27.43
CA ARG A 125 -8.30 3.74 27.35
C ARG A 125 -8.81 3.50 25.93
N LEU A 126 -8.00 3.78 24.90
CA LEU A 126 -8.42 3.67 23.51
C LEU A 126 -8.88 2.25 23.12
N PRO A 127 -8.18 1.16 23.51
CA PRO A 127 -8.65 -0.20 23.22
C PRO A 127 -10.05 -0.48 23.79
N GLY A 128 -10.32 -0.05 25.03
CA GLY A 128 -11.65 -0.22 25.63
C GLY A 128 -12.76 0.63 24.98
N VAL A 129 -12.42 1.75 24.35
CA VAL A 129 -13.38 2.53 23.53
C VAL A 129 -13.67 1.81 22.21
N VAL A 130 -12.62 1.31 21.56
CA VAL A 130 -12.71 0.55 20.31
C VAL A 130 -13.53 -0.73 20.50
N GLU A 131 -13.31 -1.46 21.60
CA GLU A 131 -14.07 -2.67 21.89
C GLU A 131 -15.57 -2.39 22.03
N ARG A 132 -15.94 -1.32 22.73
CA ARG A 132 -17.34 -0.92 22.88
C ARG A 132 -17.99 -0.51 21.55
N TYR A 133 -17.23 0.03 20.61
CA TYR A 133 -17.75 0.28 19.26
C TYR A 133 -18.00 -1.02 18.50
N ARG A 134 -17.12 -2.02 18.63
CA ARG A 134 -17.32 -3.36 18.06
C ARG A 134 -18.48 -4.11 18.67
N GLU A 135 -18.62 -4.07 20.00
CA GLU A 135 -19.75 -4.67 20.73
C GLU A 135 -21.08 -4.09 20.24
N ALA A 136 -21.10 -2.82 19.82
CA ALA A 136 -22.27 -2.21 19.20
C ALA A 136 -22.49 -2.65 17.74
N GLY A 137 -21.51 -3.27 17.09
CA GLY A 137 -21.55 -3.73 15.70
C GLY A 137 -20.86 -2.81 14.70
N ALA A 138 -20.22 -1.72 15.14
CA ALA A 138 -19.54 -0.78 14.26
C ALA A 138 -18.13 -1.24 13.88
N ARG A 139 -17.68 -0.81 12.70
CA ARG A 139 -16.32 -1.04 12.20
C ARG A 139 -15.38 0.08 12.63
N ILE A 140 -14.08 -0.23 12.65
CA ILE A 140 -13.03 0.65 13.13
C ILE A 140 -12.01 0.87 12.03
N ALA A 141 -11.70 2.14 11.76
CA ALA A 141 -10.62 2.53 10.88
C ALA A 141 -9.51 3.24 11.67
N ILE A 142 -8.26 3.03 11.26
CA ILE A 142 -7.15 3.91 11.63
C ILE A 142 -6.94 4.89 10.48
N ASP A 143 -6.94 6.18 10.83
CA ASP A 143 -6.73 7.29 9.89
C ASP A 143 -5.25 7.70 9.81
N ASP A 144 -4.86 8.38 8.73
CA ASP A 144 -3.49 8.84 8.44
C ASP A 144 -2.41 7.72 8.54
N PHE A 145 -2.72 6.48 8.13
CA PHE A 145 -1.81 5.34 8.27
C PHE A 145 -0.54 5.51 7.44
N GLY A 146 0.61 5.61 8.12
CA GLY A 146 1.94 5.76 7.54
C GLY A 146 2.65 7.10 7.82
N ALA A 147 1.96 8.10 8.36
CA ALA A 147 2.52 9.44 8.62
C ALA A 147 3.27 9.60 9.97
N GLY A 148 3.37 8.55 10.80
CA GLY A 148 3.80 8.67 12.21
C GLY A 148 4.48 7.42 12.80
N TYR A 149 5.14 7.60 13.95
CA TYR A 149 6.08 6.61 14.53
C TYR A 149 5.42 5.43 15.28
N SER A 150 4.12 5.49 15.62
CA SER A 150 3.45 4.49 16.49
C SER A 150 2.27 3.75 15.83
N GLN A 151 2.28 3.66 14.50
CA GLN A 151 1.15 3.15 13.72
C GLN A 151 0.99 1.63 13.84
N LEU A 152 2.11 0.88 13.80
CA LEU A 152 2.09 -0.59 13.93
C LEU A 152 1.58 -1.03 15.30
N ASP A 153 2.04 -0.38 16.36
CA ASP A 153 1.55 -0.65 17.73
C ASP A 153 0.04 -0.41 17.85
N ARG A 154 -0.50 0.59 17.14
CA ARG A 154 -1.94 0.82 17.08
C ARG A 154 -2.67 -0.28 16.33
N VAL A 155 -2.14 -0.78 15.22
CA VAL A 155 -2.74 -1.91 14.50
C VAL A 155 -2.80 -3.13 15.40
N LEU A 156 -1.72 -3.44 16.12
CA LEU A 156 -1.67 -4.57 17.05
C LEU A 156 -2.61 -4.40 18.25
N ALA A 157 -2.63 -3.21 18.84
CA ALA A 157 -3.42 -2.94 20.04
C ALA A 157 -4.91 -2.79 19.74
N LEU A 158 -5.26 -2.25 18.58
CA LEU A 158 -6.65 -1.97 18.22
C LEU A 158 -7.24 -3.05 17.35
N GLN A 159 -6.48 -3.74 16.48
CA GLN A 159 -6.96 -4.71 15.49
C GLN A 159 -8.08 -4.14 14.59
N PRO A 160 -7.83 -3.02 13.88
CA PRO A 160 -8.86 -2.33 13.11
C PRO A 160 -9.36 -3.17 11.93
N ASP A 161 -10.57 -2.88 11.48
CA ASP A 161 -11.13 -3.46 10.25
C ASP A 161 -10.56 -2.79 8.99
N ILE A 162 -10.18 -1.51 9.11
CA ILE A 162 -9.80 -0.65 8.00
C ILE A 162 -8.53 0.16 8.32
N LEU A 163 -7.63 0.28 7.35
CA LEU A 163 -6.49 1.19 7.36
C LEU A 163 -6.65 2.21 6.24
N LYS A 164 -6.68 3.50 6.58
CA LYS A 164 -6.72 4.61 5.62
C LYS A 164 -5.30 5.10 5.41
N LEU A 165 -4.76 4.95 4.20
CA LEU A 165 -3.38 5.36 3.91
C LEU A 165 -3.28 6.89 3.97
N ASP A 166 -2.27 7.40 4.67
CA ASP A 166 -1.97 8.84 4.67
C ASP A 166 -1.81 9.34 3.23
N MET A 167 -2.57 10.39 2.89
CA MET A 167 -2.61 10.96 1.56
C MET A 167 -1.22 11.37 1.06
N ARG A 168 -0.39 12.01 1.90
CA ARG A 168 0.91 12.54 1.45
C ARG A 168 1.88 11.41 1.14
N LEU A 169 1.97 10.43 2.04
CA LEU A 169 2.77 9.23 1.85
C LEU A 169 2.31 8.46 0.61
N PHE A 170 1.00 8.27 0.46
CA PHE A 170 0.40 7.58 -0.68
C PHE A 170 0.72 8.29 -2.01
N GLN A 171 0.49 9.60 -2.11
CA GLN A 171 0.79 10.38 -3.31
C GLN A 171 2.29 10.40 -3.62
N GLN A 172 3.15 10.43 -2.60
CA GLN A 172 4.60 10.29 -2.79
C GLN A 172 4.98 8.88 -3.29
N ALA A 173 4.34 7.85 -2.75
CA ALA A 173 4.56 6.45 -3.12
C ALA A 173 4.08 6.12 -4.54
N ALA A 174 3.00 6.74 -5.00
CA ALA A 174 2.49 6.62 -6.37
C ALA A 174 3.49 7.14 -7.42
N ARG A 175 4.44 8.01 -7.04
CA ARG A 175 5.52 8.50 -7.91
C ARG A 175 6.72 7.55 -7.98
N GLY A 176 6.66 6.40 -7.30
CA GLY A 176 7.73 5.41 -7.26
C GLY A 176 8.77 5.66 -6.16
N GLY A 177 9.92 5.01 -6.28
CA GLY A 177 11.03 5.12 -5.34
C GLY A 177 10.78 4.41 -3.99
N PRO A 178 11.58 4.71 -2.95
CA PRO A 178 11.51 4.03 -1.65
C PRO A 178 10.14 4.09 -0.96
N SER A 179 9.40 5.20 -1.12
CA SER A 179 8.05 5.36 -0.59
C SER A 179 7.07 4.34 -1.18
N SER A 180 7.23 3.98 -2.46
CA SER A 180 6.41 2.95 -3.11
C SER A 180 6.56 1.60 -2.43
N GLU A 181 7.81 1.18 -2.17
CA GLU A 181 8.10 -0.09 -1.51
C GLU A 181 7.60 -0.13 -0.06
N ILE A 182 7.67 1.00 0.66
CA ILE A 182 7.12 1.12 2.02
C ILE A 182 5.61 0.92 2.00
N VAL A 183 4.87 1.63 1.14
CA VAL A 183 3.41 1.51 1.08
C VAL A 183 2.98 0.11 0.62
N LYS A 184 3.70 -0.51 -0.31
CA LYS A 184 3.47 -1.92 -0.70
C LYS A 184 3.66 -2.88 0.47
N ALA A 185 4.69 -2.70 1.29
CA ALA A 185 4.91 -3.51 2.49
C ALA A 185 3.79 -3.31 3.53
N LEU A 186 3.34 -2.06 3.72
CA LEU A 186 2.20 -1.75 4.59
C LEU A 186 0.90 -2.39 4.07
N ALA A 187 0.69 -2.39 2.76
CA ALA A 187 -0.45 -3.03 2.13
C ALA A 187 -0.46 -4.55 2.33
N GLN A 188 0.70 -5.20 2.17
CA GLN A 188 0.86 -6.62 2.48
C GLN A 188 0.59 -6.93 3.95
N MET A 189 1.05 -6.07 4.87
CA MET A 189 0.73 -6.22 6.29
C MET A 189 -0.78 -6.17 6.51
N ALA A 190 -1.47 -5.17 5.94
CA ALA A 190 -2.92 -5.03 6.05
C ALA A 190 -3.65 -6.30 5.56
N GLU A 191 -3.24 -6.86 4.42
CA GLU A 191 -3.78 -8.11 3.90
C GLU A 191 -3.59 -9.27 4.91
N LYS A 192 -2.39 -9.41 5.48
CA LYS A 192 -2.08 -10.48 6.45
C LYS A 192 -2.80 -10.31 7.79
N THR A 193 -3.12 -9.08 8.18
CA THR A 193 -3.89 -8.80 9.40
C THR A 193 -5.40 -8.76 9.16
N GLY A 194 -5.86 -8.99 7.92
CA GLY A 194 -7.28 -8.98 7.57
C GLY A 194 -7.91 -7.59 7.49
N CYS A 195 -7.10 -6.53 7.41
CA CYS A 195 -7.58 -5.16 7.32
C CYS A 195 -7.84 -4.78 5.86
N TRP A 196 -8.95 -4.09 5.60
CA TRP A 196 -9.18 -3.43 4.32
C TRP A 196 -8.38 -2.14 4.23
N ILE A 197 -7.96 -1.78 3.01
CA ILE A 197 -7.25 -0.54 2.74
C ILE A 197 -8.20 0.46 2.09
N ILE A 198 -8.15 1.72 2.55
CA ILE A 198 -8.68 2.88 1.86
C ILE A 198 -7.49 3.73 1.41
N ALA A 199 -7.38 3.98 0.10
CA ALA A 199 -6.42 4.95 -0.43
C ALA A 199 -7.08 6.33 -0.57
N GLU A 200 -6.55 7.32 0.14
CA GLU A 200 -7.11 8.67 0.18
C GLU A 200 -6.29 9.67 -0.64
N GLY A 201 -6.96 10.72 -1.10
CA GLY A 201 -6.37 11.75 -1.96
C GLY A 201 -5.93 11.22 -3.32
N VAL A 202 -6.72 10.30 -3.90
CA VAL A 202 -6.56 9.87 -5.29
C VAL A 202 -7.04 10.99 -6.22
N GLU A 203 -6.11 11.68 -6.88
CA GLU A 203 -6.37 12.82 -7.76
C GLU A 203 -6.03 12.53 -9.23
N THR A 204 -5.16 11.55 -9.48
CA THR A 204 -4.67 11.17 -10.81
C THR A 204 -4.89 9.69 -11.12
N GLU A 205 -4.85 9.33 -12.41
CA GLU A 205 -4.92 7.93 -12.86
C GLU A 205 -3.73 7.10 -12.33
N ALA A 206 -2.52 7.66 -12.30
CA ALA A 206 -1.34 6.98 -11.75
C ALA A 206 -1.47 6.67 -10.24
N GLU A 207 -2.11 7.56 -9.47
CA GLU A 207 -2.43 7.29 -8.07
C GLU A 207 -3.48 6.19 -7.94
N LEU A 208 -4.52 6.19 -8.79
CA LEU A 208 -5.49 5.10 -8.81
C LEU A 208 -4.83 3.75 -9.15
N ASP A 209 -3.97 3.71 -10.16
CA ASP A 209 -3.22 2.52 -10.56
C ASP A 209 -2.40 1.98 -9.37
N PHE A 210 -1.74 2.88 -8.64
CA PHE A 210 -0.97 2.51 -7.46
C PHE A 210 -1.87 2.02 -6.29
N ALA A 211 -3.04 2.61 -6.08
CA ALA A 211 -4.01 2.13 -5.10
C ALA A 211 -4.50 0.71 -5.43
N LEU A 212 -4.78 0.43 -6.71
CA LEU A 212 -5.17 -0.90 -7.19
C LEU A 212 -4.02 -1.92 -7.01
N GLU A 213 -2.78 -1.52 -7.28
CA GLU A 213 -1.58 -2.35 -7.05
C GLU A 213 -1.39 -2.68 -5.57
N CYS A 214 -1.72 -1.74 -4.68
CA CYS A 214 -1.70 -1.96 -3.23
C CYS A 214 -2.90 -2.75 -2.71
N GLY A 215 -3.82 -3.22 -3.58
CA GLY A 215 -4.99 -3.97 -3.15
C GLY A 215 -6.01 -3.14 -2.36
N ALA A 216 -6.07 -1.82 -2.58
CA ALA A 216 -7.05 -0.96 -1.93
C ALA A 216 -8.47 -1.46 -2.19
N ARG A 217 -9.26 -1.65 -1.12
CA ARG A 217 -10.66 -2.06 -1.23
C ARG A 217 -11.52 -0.87 -1.64
N TYR A 218 -11.21 0.31 -1.11
CA TYR A 218 -11.88 1.56 -1.44
C TYR A 218 -10.86 2.63 -1.82
N VAL A 219 -11.29 3.56 -2.67
CA VAL A 219 -10.53 4.76 -3.01
C VAL A 219 -11.37 6.01 -2.79
N GLN A 220 -10.71 7.10 -2.37
CA GLN A 220 -11.35 8.39 -2.14
C GLN A 220 -10.44 9.50 -2.70
N GLY A 221 -11.03 10.48 -3.39
CA GLY A 221 -10.26 11.63 -3.86
C GLY A 221 -10.92 12.38 -5.02
N TYR A 222 -10.28 13.49 -5.41
CA TYR A 222 -10.82 14.44 -6.38
C TYR A 222 -10.81 13.91 -7.82
N LEU A 223 -10.13 12.78 -8.07
CA LEU A 223 -10.30 12.07 -9.33
C LEU A 223 -11.78 11.73 -9.55
N PHE A 224 -12.53 11.39 -8.49
CA PHE A 224 -13.95 11.07 -8.59
C PHE A 224 -14.84 12.24 -8.17
N ALA A 225 -14.70 12.70 -6.93
CA ALA A 225 -15.53 13.77 -6.39
C ALA A 225 -14.85 14.53 -5.25
N LYS A 226 -15.14 15.82 -5.20
CA LYS A 226 -14.94 16.65 -4.02
C LYS A 226 -16.05 16.39 -2.99
N PRO A 227 -15.86 16.77 -1.72
CA PRO A 227 -16.91 16.70 -0.71
C PRO A 227 -18.08 17.63 -1.07
N GLU A 228 -19.30 17.11 -1.05
CA GLU A 228 -20.51 17.82 -1.43
C GLU A 228 -21.60 17.68 -0.35
N GLU A 229 -22.57 18.59 -0.34
CA GLU A 229 -23.70 18.51 0.60
C GLU A 229 -24.68 17.38 0.27
N THR A 230 -24.77 17.02 -1.01
CA THR A 230 -25.72 16.02 -1.53
C THR A 230 -25.00 14.73 -1.90
N PHE A 231 -25.73 13.62 -1.81
CA PHE A 231 -25.22 12.33 -2.24
C PHE A 231 -25.29 12.19 -3.75
N PHE A 232 -24.23 11.62 -4.32
CA PHE A 232 -24.23 11.14 -5.70
C PHE A 232 -25.04 9.83 -5.81
N SER A 233 -25.47 9.46 -7.01
CA SER A 233 -26.04 8.13 -7.23
C SER A 233 -24.96 7.05 -7.08
N SER A 234 -25.32 5.85 -6.61
CA SER A 234 -24.34 4.76 -6.38
C SER A 234 -23.53 4.38 -7.61
N SER A 235 -24.07 4.59 -8.82
CA SER A 235 -23.42 4.31 -10.09
C SER A 235 -22.77 5.52 -10.76
N ALA A 236 -22.70 6.68 -10.10
CA ALA A 236 -22.21 7.93 -10.70
C ALA A 236 -20.83 7.77 -11.36
N PHE A 237 -19.94 6.97 -10.76
CA PHE A 237 -18.57 6.77 -11.23
C PHE A 237 -18.32 5.44 -11.92
N PHE A 238 -19.33 4.57 -12.04
CA PHE A 238 -19.18 3.19 -12.52
C PHE A 238 -18.48 3.10 -13.89
N LYS A 239 -18.96 3.88 -14.88
CA LYS A 239 -18.40 3.86 -16.25
C LYS A 239 -16.97 4.38 -16.29
N ARG A 240 -16.71 5.48 -15.59
CA ARG A 240 -15.38 6.09 -15.52
C ARG A 240 -14.39 5.17 -14.83
N PHE A 241 -14.78 4.56 -13.72
CA PHE A 241 -13.94 3.59 -13.00
C PHE A 241 -13.64 2.36 -13.87
N ALA A 242 -14.61 1.84 -14.61
CA ALA A 242 -14.40 0.72 -15.52
C ALA A 242 -13.33 1.03 -16.57
N GLN A 243 -13.38 2.21 -17.19
CA GLN A 243 -12.37 2.64 -18.17
C GLN A 243 -10.96 2.73 -17.56
N LEU A 244 -10.83 3.36 -16.39
CA LEU A 244 -9.55 3.47 -15.69
C LEU A 244 -9.00 2.10 -15.30
N ARG A 245 -9.87 1.19 -14.83
CA ARG A 245 -9.47 -0.18 -14.52
C ARG A 245 -9.02 -0.96 -15.77
N ASP A 246 -9.66 -0.75 -16.91
CA ASP A 246 -9.23 -1.38 -18.16
C ASP A 246 -7.83 -0.90 -18.56
N HIS A 247 -7.54 0.40 -18.43
CA HIS A 247 -6.19 0.94 -18.64
C HIS A 247 -5.16 0.31 -17.69
N TYR A 248 -5.46 0.26 -16.39
CA TYR A 248 -4.62 -0.40 -15.39
C TYR A 248 -4.29 -1.85 -15.79
N VAL A 249 -5.29 -2.63 -16.20
CA VAL A 249 -5.10 -4.02 -16.62
C VAL A 249 -4.19 -4.10 -17.85
N GLN A 250 -4.38 -3.24 -18.86
CA GLN A 250 -3.51 -3.22 -20.04
C GLN A 250 -2.05 -2.88 -19.69
N GLN A 251 -1.83 -1.91 -18.79
CA GLN A 251 -0.48 -1.59 -18.32
C GLN A 251 0.17 -2.79 -17.61
N LYS A 252 -0.57 -3.49 -16.74
CA LYS A 252 -0.07 -4.69 -16.04
C LYS A 252 0.19 -5.85 -16.98
N LEU A 253 -0.62 -6.03 -18.02
CA LEU A 253 -0.35 -7.02 -19.07
C LEU A 253 0.94 -6.69 -19.83
N ALA A 254 1.18 -5.42 -20.17
CA ALA A 254 2.41 -4.99 -20.82
C ALA A 254 3.65 -5.18 -19.93
N GLU A 255 3.54 -4.92 -18.62
CA GLU A 255 4.59 -5.21 -17.63
C GLU A 255 4.90 -6.72 -17.57
N ARG A 256 3.87 -7.56 -17.52
CA ARG A 256 4.04 -9.03 -17.53
C ARG A 256 4.66 -9.53 -18.83
N ALA A 257 4.29 -8.97 -19.98
CA ALA A 257 4.88 -9.32 -21.27
C ALA A 257 6.38 -8.99 -21.31
N ARG A 258 6.80 -7.81 -20.80
CA ARG A 258 8.22 -7.45 -20.67
C ARG A 258 8.99 -8.44 -19.80
N LEU A 259 8.42 -8.84 -18.66
CA LEU A 259 9.01 -9.86 -17.79
C LEU A 259 9.13 -11.23 -18.47
N MET A 260 8.19 -11.60 -19.35
CA MET A 260 8.29 -12.82 -20.14
C MET A 260 9.43 -12.75 -21.16
N THR A 261 9.57 -11.62 -21.86
CA THR A 261 10.71 -11.37 -22.76
C THR A 261 12.04 -11.45 -22.03
N LEU A 262 12.15 -10.82 -20.86
CA LEU A 262 13.35 -10.91 -20.02
C LEU A 262 13.67 -12.37 -19.65
N ARG A 263 12.67 -13.15 -19.23
CA ARG A 263 12.85 -14.58 -18.91
C ARG A 263 13.37 -15.39 -20.09
N GLN A 264 12.87 -15.11 -21.30
CA GLN A 264 13.36 -15.77 -22.50
C GLN A 264 14.84 -15.42 -22.76
N GLN A 265 15.18 -14.13 -22.74
CA GLN A 265 16.56 -13.67 -22.92
C GLN A 265 17.51 -14.26 -21.87
N LEU A 266 17.07 -14.36 -20.61
CA LEU A 266 17.83 -15.02 -19.55
C LEU A 266 18.03 -16.50 -19.79
N GLY A 267 17.02 -17.21 -20.28
CA GLY A 267 17.15 -18.63 -20.63
C GLY A 267 18.17 -18.86 -21.74
N GLU A 268 18.18 -18.01 -22.77
CA GLU A 268 19.17 -18.03 -23.85
C GLU A 268 20.58 -17.75 -23.31
N LEU A 269 20.73 -16.68 -22.51
CA LEU A 269 22.00 -16.30 -21.87
C LEU A 269 22.53 -17.43 -20.97
N MET A 270 21.71 -17.95 -20.06
CA MET A 270 22.12 -19.00 -19.13
C MET A 270 22.50 -20.30 -19.84
N ASN A 271 21.79 -20.69 -20.90
CA ASN A 271 22.18 -21.86 -21.70
C ASN A 271 23.54 -21.67 -22.39
N GLY A 272 23.82 -20.48 -22.90
CA GLY A 272 25.14 -20.13 -23.45
C GLY A 272 26.24 -20.26 -22.39
N PHE A 273 26.01 -19.71 -21.19
CA PHE A 273 26.95 -19.82 -20.07
C PHE A 273 27.12 -21.24 -19.56
N LYS A 274 26.03 -22.02 -19.43
CA LYS A 274 26.09 -23.45 -19.05
C LYS A 274 26.99 -24.22 -20.01
N THR A 275 26.76 -24.06 -21.32
CA THR A 275 27.57 -24.73 -22.36
C THR A 275 29.04 -24.33 -22.27
N TRP A 276 29.33 -23.04 -22.05
CA TRP A 276 30.70 -22.55 -21.87
C TRP A 276 31.38 -23.13 -20.61
N ILE A 277 30.67 -23.20 -19.49
CA ILE A 277 31.16 -23.79 -18.22
C ILE A 277 31.46 -25.28 -18.39
N GLU A 278 30.54 -26.03 -19.02
CA GLU A 278 30.66 -27.47 -19.21
C GLU A 278 31.79 -27.84 -20.19
N ASN A 279 32.09 -26.96 -21.14
CA ASN A 279 33.19 -27.14 -22.09
C ASN A 279 34.57 -26.74 -21.53
N GLY A 280 34.64 -26.16 -20.33
CA GLY A 280 35.89 -25.70 -19.74
C GLY A 280 36.59 -24.58 -20.52
N SER A 281 35.82 -23.79 -21.29
CA SER A 281 36.32 -22.71 -22.12
C SER A 281 36.97 -21.59 -21.30
N GLN A 282 37.92 -20.85 -21.90
CA GLN A 282 38.59 -19.73 -21.23
C GLN A 282 37.71 -18.47 -21.16
N PRO A 283 37.93 -17.56 -20.18
CA PRO A 283 37.14 -16.33 -20.00
C PRO A 283 37.08 -15.42 -21.25
N ASP A 284 38.10 -15.47 -22.10
CA ASP A 284 38.19 -14.66 -23.32
C ASP A 284 37.21 -15.12 -24.42
N GLN A 285 36.54 -16.26 -24.22
CA GLN A 285 35.49 -16.81 -25.09
C GLN A 285 34.08 -16.55 -24.54
N LEU A 286 33.94 -15.76 -23.47
CA LEU A 286 32.64 -15.40 -22.94
C LEU A 286 31.84 -14.60 -23.98
N PRO A 287 30.56 -14.93 -24.21
CA PRO A 287 29.74 -14.18 -25.14
C PRO A 287 29.68 -12.72 -24.70
N GLN A 288 29.95 -11.80 -25.63
CA GLN A 288 29.84 -10.37 -25.35
C GLN A 288 28.37 -10.03 -25.14
N PRO A 289 27.94 -9.61 -23.94
CA PRO A 289 26.54 -9.44 -23.60
C PRO A 289 25.98 -8.11 -24.13
N HIS A 290 26.47 -7.58 -25.25
CA HIS A 290 26.00 -6.32 -25.84
C HIS A 290 24.49 -6.30 -26.13
N ILE A 291 23.91 -7.49 -26.30
CA ILE A 291 22.48 -7.72 -26.49
C ILE A 291 21.68 -7.74 -25.16
N TYR A 292 22.37 -7.78 -24.01
CA TYR A 292 21.80 -7.84 -22.66
C TYR A 292 22.29 -6.64 -21.81
N PRO A 293 21.83 -5.42 -22.09
CA PRO A 293 22.29 -4.21 -21.41
C PRO A 293 21.96 -4.18 -19.90
N TRP A 294 21.00 -5.01 -19.48
CA TRP A 294 20.60 -5.17 -18.08
C TRP A 294 21.51 -6.11 -17.28
N LEU A 295 22.49 -6.77 -17.91
CA LEU A 295 23.36 -7.72 -17.22
C LEU A 295 24.35 -6.99 -16.31
N LEU A 296 24.30 -7.26 -15.00
CA LEU A 296 25.25 -6.70 -14.04
C LEU A 296 26.42 -7.64 -13.80
N ARG A 297 26.13 -8.89 -13.40
CA ARG A 297 27.16 -9.86 -13.08
C ARG A 297 26.71 -11.31 -13.17
N ILE A 298 27.68 -12.21 -13.25
CA ILE A 298 27.48 -13.66 -13.30
C ILE A 298 28.43 -14.34 -12.31
N TYR A 299 27.94 -15.33 -11.58
CA TYR A 299 28.72 -16.10 -10.62
C TYR A 299 28.11 -17.48 -10.38
N GLN A 300 28.87 -18.36 -9.75
CA GLN A 300 28.44 -19.73 -9.44
C GLN A 300 28.46 -20.00 -7.95
N CYS A 301 27.50 -20.78 -7.48
CA CYS A 301 27.47 -21.34 -6.13
C CYS A 301 27.45 -22.88 -6.16
N ASP A 302 27.84 -23.51 -5.07
CA ASP A 302 27.49 -24.90 -4.82
C ASP A 302 25.99 -25.03 -4.50
N ARG A 303 25.51 -26.27 -4.42
CA ARG A 303 24.12 -26.58 -4.03
C ARG A 303 23.73 -26.16 -2.61
N HIS A 304 24.69 -25.77 -1.77
CA HIS A 304 24.47 -25.29 -0.41
C HIS A 304 24.50 -23.76 -0.32
N GLY A 305 24.70 -23.07 -1.46
CA GLY A 305 24.71 -21.62 -1.57
C GLY A 305 26.06 -20.97 -1.34
N THR A 306 27.13 -21.74 -1.22
CA THR A 306 28.49 -21.20 -1.10
C THR A 306 28.99 -20.77 -2.46
N GLN A 307 29.37 -19.50 -2.62
CA GLN A 307 29.88 -18.97 -3.86
C GLN A 307 31.26 -19.56 -4.19
N LEU A 308 31.35 -20.18 -5.37
CA LEU A 308 32.54 -20.90 -5.84
C LEU A 308 33.44 -20.04 -6.73
N THR A 309 32.85 -19.10 -7.48
CA THR A 309 33.58 -18.28 -8.46
C THR A 309 33.53 -16.81 -8.11
N ALA A 310 34.50 -16.05 -8.61
CA ALA A 310 34.43 -14.60 -8.64
C ALA A 310 33.16 -14.14 -9.37
N ASN A 311 32.73 -12.92 -9.07
CA ASN A 311 31.75 -12.21 -9.86
C ASN A 311 32.41 -11.80 -11.18
N LEU A 312 31.80 -12.16 -12.30
CA LEU A 312 32.18 -11.67 -13.62
C LEU A 312 31.24 -10.52 -13.96
N GLU A 313 31.80 -9.32 -14.12
CA GLU A 313 31.04 -8.10 -14.39
C GLU A 313 31.43 -7.54 -15.75
N TRP A 314 30.44 -7.14 -16.55
CA TRP A 314 30.68 -6.55 -17.87
C TRP A 314 30.75 -5.03 -17.76
N ARG A 315 31.94 -4.44 -17.94
CA ARG A 315 32.16 -2.99 -17.87
C ARG A 315 33.17 -2.57 -18.93
N GLU A 316 33.02 -1.37 -19.49
CA GLU A 316 33.97 -0.82 -20.48
C GLU A 316 34.28 -1.73 -21.67
N HIS A 317 33.30 -2.55 -22.11
CA HIS A 317 33.44 -3.55 -23.18
C HIS A 317 34.40 -4.71 -22.86
N ALA A 318 34.65 -4.99 -21.58
CA ALA A 318 35.45 -6.12 -21.11
C ALA A 318 34.83 -6.81 -19.88
N TRP A 319 35.22 -8.06 -19.67
CA TRP A 319 34.89 -8.79 -18.44
C TRP A 319 35.89 -8.44 -17.34
N HIS A 320 35.38 -8.06 -16.18
CA HIS A 320 36.15 -7.83 -14.97
C HIS A 320 35.79 -8.89 -13.92
N SER A 321 36.81 -9.42 -13.25
CA SER A 321 36.64 -10.44 -12.21
C SER A 321 36.78 -9.82 -10.82
N ASP A 322 35.82 -10.09 -9.94
CA ASP A 322 35.81 -9.66 -8.55
C ASP A 322 35.62 -10.86 -7.60
N ALA A 323 36.70 -11.25 -6.93
CA ALA A 323 36.74 -12.43 -6.06
C ALA A 323 36.30 -12.17 -4.61
N ARG A 324 35.87 -10.95 -4.25
CA ARG A 324 35.55 -10.55 -2.86
C ARG A 324 34.53 -11.45 -2.15
N TYR A 325 33.63 -12.09 -2.90
CA TYR A 325 32.52 -12.88 -2.36
C TYR A 325 32.74 -14.40 -2.44
N VAL A 326 33.90 -14.86 -2.95
CA VAL A 326 34.21 -16.29 -3.01
C VAL A 326 34.25 -16.87 -1.59
N GLY A 327 33.54 -17.97 -1.38
CA GLY A 327 33.38 -18.60 -0.06
C GLY A 327 32.22 -18.06 0.79
N HIS A 328 31.55 -16.98 0.38
CA HIS A 328 30.35 -16.50 1.07
C HIS A 328 29.17 -17.44 0.83
N ASN A 329 28.30 -17.61 1.82
CA ASN A 329 27.10 -18.43 1.69
C ASN A 329 25.83 -17.57 1.57
N TRP A 330 25.02 -17.86 0.55
CA TRP A 330 23.82 -17.10 0.18
C TRP A 330 22.51 -17.84 0.45
N SER A 331 22.55 -19.00 1.12
CA SER A 331 21.37 -19.85 1.31
C SER A 331 20.25 -19.21 2.14
N TRP A 332 20.57 -18.20 2.95
CA TRP A 332 19.61 -17.45 3.76
C TRP A 332 18.73 -16.48 2.96
N ARG A 333 19.04 -16.23 1.68
CA ARG A 333 18.20 -15.36 0.83
C ARG A 333 16.87 -16.05 0.50
N PRO A 334 15.71 -15.36 0.59
CA PRO A 334 14.39 -15.99 0.46
C PRO A 334 14.16 -16.81 -0.82
N TYR A 335 14.72 -16.36 -1.95
CA TYR A 335 14.58 -17.03 -3.25
C TYR A 335 15.49 -18.27 -3.39
N PHE A 336 16.48 -18.45 -2.50
CA PHE A 336 17.40 -19.58 -2.58
C PHE A 336 16.71 -20.92 -2.32
N TYR A 337 15.79 -20.97 -1.36
CA TYR A 337 15.03 -22.20 -1.10
C TYR A 337 14.05 -22.53 -2.23
N GLN A 338 13.51 -21.51 -2.92
CA GLN A 338 12.70 -21.70 -4.12
C GLN A 338 13.54 -22.32 -5.25
N LEU A 339 14.77 -21.82 -5.45
CA LEU A 339 15.76 -22.42 -6.34
C LEU A 339 15.96 -23.90 -6.05
N LEU A 340 16.23 -24.26 -4.78
CA LEU A 340 16.47 -25.65 -4.38
C LEU A 340 15.24 -26.57 -4.56
N ALA A 341 14.04 -26.07 -4.23
CA ALA A 341 12.82 -26.88 -4.24
C ALA A 341 12.35 -27.23 -5.66
N GLU A 342 12.44 -26.27 -6.59
CA GLU A 342 12.05 -26.45 -8.00
C GLU A 342 13.17 -27.11 -8.84
N GLY A 343 14.38 -27.22 -8.28
CA GLY A 343 15.64 -27.48 -8.97
C GLY A 343 16.00 -28.93 -9.32
N TRP A 344 15.03 -29.84 -9.44
CA TRP A 344 15.30 -31.17 -10.00
C TRP A 344 15.14 -31.21 -11.54
N GLU A 345 14.49 -30.20 -12.13
CA GLU A 345 14.42 -30.02 -13.58
C GLU A 345 15.40 -28.93 -14.01
N GLU A 346 16.53 -29.30 -14.62
CA GLU A 346 17.62 -28.39 -15.05
C GLU A 346 17.18 -27.26 -16.00
N ARG A 347 15.94 -27.23 -16.48
CA ARG A 347 15.45 -26.29 -17.49
C ARG A 347 14.74 -25.07 -16.90
N ARG A 348 14.44 -25.06 -15.60
CA ARG A 348 13.58 -24.01 -15.03
C ARG A 348 14.39 -22.86 -14.43
N LEU A 349 14.27 -21.71 -15.07
CA LEU A 349 14.80 -20.42 -14.60
C LEU A 349 13.96 -19.90 -13.43
N ILE A 350 14.62 -19.49 -12.35
CA ILE A 350 13.97 -18.85 -11.21
C ILE A 350 14.49 -17.43 -11.05
N LEU A 351 13.56 -16.51 -10.82
CA LEU A 351 13.82 -15.08 -10.66
C LEU A 351 13.44 -14.65 -9.24
N SER A 352 14.33 -13.93 -8.58
CA SER A 352 14.02 -13.28 -7.31
C SER A 352 12.97 -12.17 -7.47
N SER A 353 12.44 -11.68 -6.35
CA SER A 353 11.87 -10.34 -6.30
C SER A 353 12.97 -9.28 -6.45
N THR A 354 12.59 -8.06 -6.81
CA THR A 354 13.53 -6.92 -6.83
C THR A 354 14.08 -6.69 -5.42
N TYR A 355 15.38 -6.46 -5.30
CA TYR A 355 16.04 -6.11 -4.05
C TYR A 355 17.14 -5.07 -4.31
N ARG A 356 17.75 -4.52 -3.25
CA ARG A 356 18.90 -3.63 -3.39
C ARG A 356 20.21 -4.40 -3.23
N ASP A 357 21.10 -4.27 -4.20
CA ASP A 357 22.45 -4.82 -4.10
C ASP A 357 23.19 -4.20 -2.90
N ALA A 358 23.81 -5.06 -2.08
CA ALA A 358 24.45 -4.62 -0.84
C ALA A 358 25.66 -3.69 -1.05
N THR A 359 26.22 -3.65 -2.26
CA THR A 359 27.46 -2.94 -2.56
C THR A 359 27.22 -1.70 -3.41
N THR A 360 26.39 -1.83 -4.44
CA THR A 360 26.08 -0.74 -5.37
C THR A 360 24.83 0.03 -4.96
N ASN A 361 24.01 -0.52 -4.05
CA ASN A 361 22.71 0.04 -3.64
C ASN A 361 21.71 0.21 -4.81
N GLN A 362 22.00 -0.41 -5.96
CA GLN A 362 21.15 -0.44 -7.15
C GLN A 362 20.04 -1.48 -6.97
N TYR A 363 18.87 -1.23 -7.57
CA TYR A 363 17.82 -2.24 -7.63
C TYR A 363 18.19 -3.33 -8.62
N CYS A 364 18.17 -4.57 -8.17
CA CYS A 364 18.50 -5.73 -8.99
C CYS A 364 17.54 -6.89 -8.78
N LEU A 365 17.59 -7.82 -9.73
CA LEU A 365 16.96 -9.14 -9.70
C LEU A 365 18.05 -10.18 -9.88
N THR A 366 17.96 -11.32 -9.18
CA THR A 366 18.82 -12.47 -9.44
C THR A 366 18.04 -13.53 -10.17
N ALA A 367 18.56 -13.99 -11.30
CA ALA A 367 18.15 -15.21 -11.96
C ALA A 367 19.07 -16.36 -11.55
N GLY A 368 18.50 -17.54 -11.29
CA GLY A 368 19.26 -18.73 -10.93
C GLY A 368 18.80 -19.98 -11.71
N GLN A 369 19.76 -20.84 -12.04
CA GLN A 369 19.52 -22.13 -12.70
C GLN A 369 20.57 -23.15 -12.23
N PHE A 370 20.16 -24.41 -12.08
CA PHE A 370 21.07 -25.51 -11.78
C PHE A 370 21.88 -25.93 -13.02
N ILE A 371 23.15 -26.24 -12.80
CA ILE A 371 24.09 -26.81 -13.77
C ILE A 371 24.76 -28.05 -13.18
N ASP A 372 25.51 -28.80 -13.99
CA ASP A 372 26.23 -30.01 -13.58
C ASP A 372 25.36 -31.08 -12.88
N ASN A 373 24.21 -31.44 -13.45
CA ASN A 373 23.30 -32.43 -12.82
C ASN A 373 22.87 -32.02 -11.41
N GLY A 374 22.62 -30.71 -11.21
CA GLY A 374 22.14 -30.17 -9.94
C GLY A 374 23.21 -29.99 -8.85
N LYS A 375 24.50 -30.08 -9.19
CA LYS A 375 25.60 -29.91 -8.23
C LYS A 375 25.97 -28.45 -7.97
N ARG A 376 25.80 -27.61 -8.98
CA ARG A 376 26.15 -26.17 -8.94
C ARG A 376 24.96 -25.33 -9.38
N LEU A 377 24.95 -24.09 -8.93
CA LEU A 377 24.01 -23.05 -9.34
C LEU A 377 24.76 -21.99 -10.16
N LEU A 378 24.22 -21.66 -11.32
CA LEU A 378 24.60 -20.46 -12.07
C LEU A 378 23.64 -19.33 -11.68
N LEU A 379 24.19 -18.19 -11.27
CA LEU A 379 23.43 -17.01 -10.89
C LEU A 379 23.82 -15.81 -11.75
N ILE A 380 22.81 -15.02 -12.10
CA ILE A 380 22.95 -13.79 -12.89
C ILE A 380 22.21 -12.67 -12.16
N ASP A 381 22.92 -11.60 -11.81
CA ASP A 381 22.26 -10.38 -11.31
C ASP A 381 21.98 -9.43 -12.48
N ILE A 382 20.80 -8.81 -12.43
CA ILE A 382 20.18 -8.01 -13.49
C ILE A 382 19.82 -6.64 -12.93
N ASP A 383 20.03 -5.58 -13.71
CA ASP A 383 19.52 -4.25 -13.40
C ASP A 383 17.99 -4.22 -13.51
N ALA A 384 17.32 -3.92 -12.39
CA ALA A 384 15.86 -3.86 -12.36
C ALA A 384 15.28 -2.73 -13.24
N ALA A 385 16.08 -1.71 -13.57
CA ALA A 385 15.67 -0.61 -14.42
C ALA A 385 15.95 -0.84 -15.92
N GLY A 386 16.68 -1.90 -16.27
CA GLY A 386 17.30 -2.08 -17.59
C GLY A 386 16.49 -2.87 -18.62
N PHE A 387 15.23 -3.25 -18.35
CA PHE A 387 14.45 -4.14 -19.22
C PHE A 387 12.97 -3.75 -19.43
#